data_AF-A0A8J8FQU1-F1
#
_entry.id   AF-A0A8J8FQU1-F1
#
_cell.length_a   1.000
_cell.length_b   1.000
_cell.length_c   1.000
_cell.angle_alpha   90.00
_cell.angle_beta   90.00
_cell.angle_gamma   90.00
#
_symmetry.space_group_name_H-M   'P 1'
#
loop_
_entity.id
_entity.type
_entity.pdbx_description
1 polymer ?
#
loop_
_entity_poly.entity_id
_entity_poly.type
_entity_poly.pdbx_seq_one_letter_code
_entity_poly.pdbx_strand_id
1 'polypeptide(L)'
;MKKRNWIISIILGASIITIGTARVANARGEWDGEFYGFHRGDKIMYLMRKLDLSKVQRQVIRSIKNETREQMVAKRDEIHDMRRIMFELANSDAYDTDKVRELASAISPIRVEIIVQRLETMNRIRKELTPEQVAKMDDFLSTRIRRDDF
;
A
#
# COMPACT_ATOMS: atom_id res chain seq x y z
N MET A 1 -27.23 16.46 47.50
CA MET A 1 -26.86 17.77 46.92
C MET A 1 -25.87 17.54 45.78
N LYS A 2 -26.21 17.98 44.56
CA LYS A 2 -25.46 17.76 43.32
C LYS A 2 -24.31 18.77 43.19
N LYS A 3 -23.11 18.33 42.79
CA LYS A 3 -22.10 19.20 42.18
C LYS A 3 -22.03 18.89 40.69
N ARG A 4 -22.37 19.88 39.86
CA ARG A 4 -22.44 19.85 38.40
C ARG A 4 -21.07 20.20 37.83
N ASN A 5 -20.45 19.27 37.11
CA ASN A 5 -19.32 19.57 36.23
C ASN A 5 -19.88 19.80 34.83
N TRP A 6 -19.78 21.05 34.35
CA TRP A 6 -20.19 21.46 33.01
C TRP A 6 -19.10 21.06 32.01
N ILE A 7 -19.41 20.11 31.13
CA ILE A 7 -18.61 19.82 29.94
C ILE A 7 -19.19 20.66 28.80
N ILE A 8 -18.39 21.60 28.32
CA ILE A 8 -18.67 22.38 27.12
C ILE A 8 -18.49 21.44 25.92
N SER A 9 -19.59 20.92 25.40
CA SER A 9 -19.62 20.16 24.15
C SER A 9 -19.40 21.11 22.98
N ILE A 10 -18.22 21.03 22.36
CA ILE A 10 -17.96 21.63 21.05
C ILE A 10 -18.75 20.82 20.02
N ILE A 11 -19.83 21.39 19.51
CA ILE A 11 -20.58 20.87 18.37
C ILE A 11 -19.76 21.21 17.12
N LEU A 12 -18.90 20.28 16.68
CA LEU A 12 -18.44 20.27 15.30
C LEU A 12 -19.56 19.61 14.48
N GLY A 13 -20.34 20.44 13.79
CA GLY A 13 -21.44 20.03 12.95
C GLY A 13 -20.96 19.10 11.84
N ALA A 14 -21.21 17.81 12.02
CA ALA A 14 -21.15 16.82 10.96
C ALA A 14 -22.43 16.97 10.12
N SER A 15 -22.35 17.72 9.03
CA SER A 15 -23.36 17.67 7.98
C SER A 15 -23.23 16.33 7.25
N ILE A 16 -24.04 15.36 7.65
CA ILE A 16 -24.23 14.10 6.93
C ILE A 16 -24.97 14.45 5.63
N ILE A 17 -24.25 14.52 4.51
CA ILE A 17 -24.89 14.41 3.20
C ILE A 17 -25.07 12.92 2.94
N THR A 18 -26.29 12.45 3.17
CA THR A 18 -26.76 11.12 2.78
C THR A 18 -26.86 11.08 1.25
N ILE A 19 -25.77 10.75 0.56
CA ILE A 19 -25.83 10.43 -0.88
C ILE A 19 -26.32 8.99 -0.99
N GLY A 20 -27.50 8.83 -1.62
CA GLY A 20 -28.19 7.57 -1.80
C GLY A 20 -27.29 6.50 -2.42
N THR A 21 -27.28 5.31 -1.81
CA THR A 21 -26.58 4.14 -2.32
C THR A 21 -27.36 3.56 -3.50
N ALA A 22 -27.14 4.11 -4.69
CA ALA A 22 -27.34 3.32 -5.90
C ALA A 22 -26.37 2.13 -5.81
N ARG A 23 -26.92 0.93 -5.61
CA ARG A 23 -26.18 -0.32 -5.70
C ARG A 23 -25.74 -0.50 -7.14
N VAL A 24 -24.58 0.05 -7.49
CA VAL A 24 -23.88 -0.33 -8.70
C VAL A 24 -23.40 -1.76 -8.48
N ALA A 25 -23.99 -2.69 -9.23
CA ALA A 25 -23.59 -4.07 -9.26
C ALA A 25 -22.08 -4.15 -9.53
N ASN A 26 -21.35 -4.89 -8.69
CA ASN A 26 -19.93 -5.18 -8.87
C ASN A 26 -19.73 -6.00 -10.15
N ALA A 27 -19.63 -5.33 -11.30
CA ALA A 27 -18.84 -5.86 -12.38
C ALA A 27 -17.38 -5.73 -11.92
N ARG A 28 -16.83 -6.82 -11.38
CA ARG A 28 -15.38 -7.01 -11.26
C ARG A 28 -14.83 -7.05 -12.69
N GLY A 29 -14.68 -5.87 -13.30
CA GLY A 29 -13.82 -5.68 -14.44
C GLY A 29 -12.40 -5.90 -13.95
N GLU A 30 -11.77 -6.95 -14.46
CA GLU A 30 -10.35 -7.24 -14.33
C GLU A 30 -9.59 -6.14 -15.09
N TRP A 31 -9.49 -4.97 -14.46
CA TRP A 31 -8.66 -3.88 -14.94
C TRP A 31 -7.24 -4.14 -14.45
N ASP A 32 -6.52 -4.98 -15.20
CA ASP A 32 -5.06 -5.11 -15.14
C ASP A 32 -4.44 -3.82 -15.70
N GLY A 33 -4.65 -2.72 -14.98
CA GLY A 33 -4.00 -1.45 -15.24
C GLY A 33 -2.55 -1.56 -14.80
N GLU A 34 -1.67 -1.79 -15.77
CA GLU A 34 -0.22 -1.56 -15.71
C GLU A 34 0.10 -0.09 -15.36
N PHE A 35 -0.27 0.36 -14.16
CA PHE A 35 0.08 1.67 -13.64
C PHE A 35 1.29 1.54 -12.70
N TYR A 36 2.48 1.65 -13.28
CA TYR A 36 3.77 1.97 -12.64
C TYR A 36 4.08 1.22 -11.32
N GLY A 37 4.00 -0.11 -11.33
CA GLY A 37 4.41 -0.93 -10.18
C GLY A 37 4.69 -2.40 -10.44
N PHE A 38 4.33 -2.92 -11.61
CA PHE A 38 4.64 -4.29 -12.01
C PHE A 38 6.16 -4.43 -12.25
N HIS A 39 6.73 -5.54 -11.76
CA HIS A 39 8.15 -5.93 -11.74
C HIS A 39 8.99 -5.60 -10.49
N ARG A 40 8.52 -4.89 -9.45
CA ARG A 40 9.31 -4.79 -8.20
C ARG A 40 9.16 -6.02 -7.30
N GLY A 41 7.96 -6.62 -7.26
CA GLY A 41 7.66 -7.83 -6.49
C GLY A 41 8.40 -9.08 -6.98
N ASP A 42 8.34 -9.35 -8.29
CA ASP A 42 8.92 -10.56 -8.90
C ASP A 42 10.44 -10.57 -8.82
N LYS A 43 11.06 -9.41 -8.99
CA LYS A 43 12.52 -9.32 -8.97
C LYS A 43 13.08 -9.43 -7.54
N ILE A 44 12.35 -9.01 -6.50
CA ILE A 44 12.75 -9.30 -5.10
C ILE A 44 12.61 -10.81 -4.82
N MET A 45 11.54 -11.45 -5.29
CA MET A 45 11.42 -12.90 -5.20
C MET A 45 12.54 -13.63 -5.94
N TYR A 46 12.98 -13.12 -7.08
CA TYR A 46 14.14 -13.64 -7.81
C TYR A 46 15.43 -13.52 -6.98
N LEU A 47 15.68 -12.36 -6.35
CA LEU A 47 16.82 -12.19 -5.44
C LEU A 47 16.79 -13.21 -4.29
N MET A 48 15.63 -13.38 -3.66
CA MET A 48 15.47 -14.34 -2.56
C MET A 48 15.85 -15.77 -2.97
N ARG A 49 15.59 -16.15 -4.23
CA ARG A 49 16.00 -17.45 -4.78
C ARG A 49 17.52 -17.55 -5.01
N LYS A 50 18.20 -16.41 -5.14
CA LYS A 50 19.65 -16.31 -5.37
C LYS A 50 20.46 -16.14 -4.09
N LEU A 51 19.84 -15.91 -2.93
CA LEU A 51 20.54 -15.77 -1.64
C LEU A 51 20.96 -17.12 -1.01
N ASP A 52 20.76 -18.24 -1.71
CA ASP A 52 21.17 -19.58 -1.23
C ASP A 52 20.66 -19.86 0.20
N LEU A 53 19.41 -19.46 0.47
CA LEU A 53 18.78 -19.55 1.77
C LEU A 53 18.71 -20.99 2.29
N SER A 54 18.86 -21.20 3.60
CA SER A 54 18.56 -22.48 4.23
C SER A 54 17.06 -22.80 4.16
N LYS A 55 16.68 -24.06 4.41
CA LYS A 55 15.26 -24.46 4.49
C LYS A 55 14.52 -23.66 5.58
N VAL A 56 15.18 -23.45 6.72
CA VAL A 56 14.64 -22.70 7.86
C VAL A 56 14.47 -21.22 7.51
N GLN A 57 15.49 -20.58 6.95
CA GLN A 57 15.42 -19.17 6.51
C GLN A 57 14.29 -18.95 5.51
N ARG A 58 14.13 -19.85 4.52
CA ARG A 58 13.03 -19.77 3.54
C ARG A 58 11.66 -19.78 4.22
N GLN A 59 11.48 -20.62 5.23
CA GLN A 59 10.20 -20.72 5.93
C GLN A 59 9.91 -19.45 6.74
N VAL A 60 10.89 -18.96 7.49
CA VAL A 60 10.77 -17.72 8.28
C VAL A 60 10.45 -16.54 7.36
N ILE A 61 11.20 -16.37 6.27
CA ILE A 61 11.00 -15.25 5.36
C ILE A 61 9.65 -15.36 4.63
N ARG A 62 9.20 -16.58 4.28
CA ARG A 62 7.85 -16.77 3.74
C ARG A 62 6.78 -16.31 4.73
N SER A 63 6.93 -16.64 6.01
CA SER A 63 6.02 -16.20 7.07
C SER A 63 5.98 -14.67 7.16
N ILE A 64 7.15 -14.03 7.23
CA ILE A 64 7.26 -12.56 7.27
C ILE A 64 6.54 -11.93 6.07
N LYS A 65 6.73 -12.47 4.87
CA LYS A 65 6.07 -11.94 3.66
C LYS A 65 4.56 -12.14 3.65
N ASN A 66 4.07 -13.27 4.16
CA ASN A 66 2.63 -13.55 4.22
C ASN A 66 1.95 -12.62 5.22
N GLU A 67 2.53 -12.45 6.40
CA GLU A 67 2.06 -11.51 7.41
C GLU A 67 2.00 -10.08 6.85
N THR A 68 3.07 -9.61 6.21
CA THR A 68 3.08 -8.31 5.54
C THR A 68 2.04 -8.25 4.42
N ARG A 69 1.83 -9.33 3.67
CA ARG A 69 0.80 -9.34 2.61
C ARG A 69 -0.57 -9.10 3.23
N GLU A 70 -0.93 -9.86 4.25
CA GLU A 70 -2.22 -9.77 4.95
C GLU A 70 -2.46 -8.36 5.50
N GLN A 71 -1.45 -7.78 6.18
CA GLN A 71 -1.52 -6.42 6.73
C GLN A 71 -1.71 -5.34 5.65
N MET A 72 -1.30 -5.62 4.41
CA MET A 72 -1.29 -4.65 3.31
C MET A 72 -2.42 -4.83 2.30
N VAL A 73 -3.20 -5.90 2.36
CA VAL A 73 -4.30 -6.15 1.40
C VAL A 73 -5.30 -5.00 1.42
N ALA A 74 -5.86 -4.66 2.59
CA ALA A 74 -6.88 -3.62 2.70
C ALA A 74 -6.39 -2.25 2.18
N LYS A 75 -5.15 -1.87 2.48
CA LYS A 75 -4.54 -0.60 2.01
C LYS A 75 -4.36 -0.56 0.49
N ARG A 76 -4.10 -1.71 -0.13
CA ARG A 76 -3.98 -1.81 -1.59
C ARG A 76 -5.34 -1.73 -2.25
N ASP A 77 -6.32 -2.40 -1.68
CA ASP A 77 -7.71 -2.39 -2.16
C ASP A 77 -8.27 -0.97 -2.09
N GLU A 78 -8.01 -0.24 -0.99
CA GLU A 78 -8.42 1.16 -0.83
C GLU A 78 -7.82 2.06 -1.92
N ILE A 79 -6.51 1.99 -2.16
CA ILE A 79 -5.87 2.75 -3.26
C ILE A 79 -6.46 2.35 -4.62
N HIS A 80 -6.73 1.06 -4.83
CA HIS A 80 -7.30 0.56 -6.07
C HIS A 80 -8.69 1.14 -6.32
N ASP A 81 -9.56 1.13 -5.30
CA ASP A 81 -10.90 1.71 -5.38
C ASP A 81 -10.86 3.22 -5.65
N MET A 82 -9.98 3.96 -4.98
CA MET A 82 -9.82 5.39 -5.23
C MET A 82 -9.34 5.68 -6.66
N ARG A 83 -8.44 4.85 -7.20
CA ARG A 83 -7.99 4.97 -8.60
C ARG A 83 -9.10 4.67 -9.59
N ARG A 84 -9.93 3.67 -9.31
CA ARG A 84 -11.11 3.35 -10.12
C ARG A 84 -12.08 4.53 -10.14
N ILE A 85 -12.37 5.15 -9.00
CA ILE A 85 -13.25 6.32 -8.93
C ILE A 85 -12.64 7.50 -9.71
N MET A 86 -11.34 7.77 -9.57
CA MET A 86 -10.68 8.82 -10.37
C MET A 86 -10.77 8.54 -11.88
N PHE A 87 -10.65 7.28 -12.29
CA PHE A 87 -10.81 6.88 -13.68
C PHE A 87 -12.25 7.08 -14.18
N GLU A 88 -13.25 6.73 -13.37
CA GLU A 88 -14.67 6.99 -13.65
C GLU A 88 -14.95 8.49 -13.80
N LEU A 89 -14.40 9.34 -12.91
CA LEU A 89 -14.52 10.80 -12.99
C LEU A 89 -13.89 11.35 -14.28
N ALA A 90 -12.71 10.86 -14.65
CA ALA A 90 -12.00 11.29 -15.85
C ALA A 90 -12.75 10.96 -17.16
N ASN A 91 -13.58 9.91 -17.16
CA ASN A 91 -14.38 9.50 -18.31
C ASN A 91 -15.85 9.97 -18.24
N SER A 92 -16.20 10.76 -17.24
CA SER A 92 -17.55 11.31 -17.09
C SER A 92 -17.69 12.65 -17.82
N ASP A 93 -18.91 12.97 -18.28
CA ASP A 93 -19.22 14.27 -18.89
C ASP A 93 -19.11 15.45 -17.89
N ALA A 94 -19.02 15.15 -16.59
CA ALA A 94 -18.95 16.11 -15.49
C ALA A 94 -17.63 15.95 -14.70
N TYR A 95 -16.50 16.15 -15.38
CA TYR A 95 -15.18 16.06 -14.76
C TYR A 95 -15.05 17.03 -13.58
N ASP A 96 -14.83 16.46 -12.40
CA ASP A 96 -14.73 17.17 -11.13
C ASP A 96 -13.28 17.15 -10.63
N THR A 97 -12.55 18.22 -10.93
CA THR A 97 -11.13 18.34 -10.58
C THR A 97 -10.90 18.33 -9.08
N ASP A 98 -11.84 18.86 -8.29
CA ASP A 98 -11.69 18.95 -6.84
C ASP A 98 -11.85 17.57 -6.19
N LYS A 99 -12.79 16.75 -6.64
CA LYS A 99 -12.88 15.34 -6.22
C LYS A 99 -11.65 14.52 -6.59
N VAL A 100 -11.09 14.74 -7.79
CA VAL A 100 -9.83 14.07 -8.18
C VAL A 100 -8.70 14.48 -7.24
N ARG A 101 -8.58 15.77 -6.89
CA ARG A 101 -7.57 16.27 -5.95
C ARG A 101 -7.78 15.71 -4.54
N GLU A 102 -9.02 15.60 -4.07
CA GLU A 102 -9.37 15.00 -2.79
C GLU A 102 -8.91 13.53 -2.74
N LEU A 103 -9.30 12.72 -3.72
CA LEU A 103 -8.90 11.31 -3.82
C LEU A 103 -7.38 11.16 -3.91
N ALA A 104 -6.70 11.97 -4.73
CA ALA A 104 -5.24 11.95 -4.82
C ALA A 104 -4.57 12.29 -3.47
N SER A 105 -5.13 13.25 -2.72
CA SER A 105 -4.60 13.65 -1.42
C SER A 105 -4.76 12.56 -0.38
N ALA A 106 -5.87 11.82 -0.39
CA ALA A 106 -6.11 10.71 0.52
C ALA A 106 -5.26 9.45 0.20
N ILE A 107 -4.79 9.27 -1.05
CA ILE A 107 -3.85 8.18 -1.40
C ILE A 107 -2.48 8.36 -0.74
N SER A 108 -2.03 9.61 -0.58
CA SER A 108 -0.67 9.92 -0.10
C SER A 108 -0.32 9.30 1.27
N PRO A 109 -1.14 9.48 2.34
CA PRO A 109 -0.85 8.85 3.63
C PRO A 109 -0.83 7.32 3.56
N ILE A 110 -1.71 6.69 2.78
CA ILE A 110 -1.72 5.22 2.61
C ILE A 110 -0.41 4.75 1.95
N ARG A 111 0.13 5.51 1.00
CA ARG A 111 1.44 5.21 0.38
C ARG A 111 2.58 5.30 1.38
N VAL A 112 2.56 6.26 2.29
CA VAL A 112 3.58 6.38 3.35
C VAL A 112 3.60 5.10 4.18
N GLU A 113 2.43 4.63 4.64
CA GLU A 113 2.32 3.39 5.41
C GLU A 113 2.80 2.17 4.62
N ILE A 114 2.46 2.08 3.33
CA ILE A 114 2.98 1.02 2.44
C ILE A 114 4.51 1.04 2.39
N ILE A 115 5.12 2.22 2.29
CA ILE A 115 6.58 2.37 2.22
C ILE A 115 7.21 1.93 3.55
N VAL A 116 6.71 2.42 4.68
CA VAL A 116 7.19 2.07 6.01
C VAL A 116 7.12 0.55 6.21
N GLN A 117 5.96 -0.06 5.96
CA GLN A 117 5.78 -1.51 6.10
C GLN A 117 6.76 -2.31 5.21
N ARG A 118 7.02 -1.84 3.99
CA ARG A 118 8.00 -2.50 3.10
C ARG A 118 9.41 -2.44 3.67
N LEU A 119 9.83 -1.29 4.19
CA LEU A 119 11.15 -1.13 4.79
C LEU A 119 11.31 -1.94 6.08
N GLU A 120 10.29 -1.98 6.92
CA GLU A 120 10.25 -2.83 8.11
C GLU A 120 10.33 -4.32 7.75
N THR A 121 9.58 -4.74 6.72
CA THR A 121 9.65 -6.11 6.20
C THR A 121 11.05 -6.45 5.71
N MET A 122 11.70 -5.55 4.96
CA MET A 122 13.08 -5.75 4.50
C MET A 122 14.06 -5.82 5.68
N ASN A 123 13.88 -5.00 6.71
CA ASN A 123 14.69 -5.05 7.92
C ASN A 123 14.52 -6.39 8.66
N ARG A 124 13.28 -6.88 8.81
CA ARG A 124 13.00 -8.21 9.38
C ARG A 124 13.67 -9.32 8.58
N ILE A 125 13.60 -9.27 7.25
CA ILE A 125 14.27 -10.26 6.38
C ILE A 125 15.80 -10.19 6.55
N ARG A 126 16.39 -8.99 6.59
CA ARG A 126 17.85 -8.80 6.78
C ARG A 126 18.37 -9.49 8.03
N LYS A 127 17.61 -9.46 9.13
CA LYS A 127 17.98 -10.09 10.40
C LYS A 127 18.05 -11.62 10.34
N GLU A 128 17.41 -12.23 9.33
CA GLU A 128 17.43 -13.69 9.12
C GLU A 128 18.56 -14.15 8.20
N LEU A 129 19.33 -13.22 7.62
CA LEU A 129 20.38 -13.51 6.64
C LEU A 129 21.77 -13.57 7.30
N THR A 130 22.67 -14.35 6.73
CA THR A 130 24.10 -14.29 7.10
C THR A 130 24.75 -13.01 6.55
N PRO A 131 25.90 -12.58 7.09
CA PRO A 131 26.62 -11.41 6.56
C PRO A 131 26.90 -11.48 5.05
N GLU A 132 27.26 -12.66 4.54
CA GLU A 132 27.53 -12.89 3.11
C GLU A 132 26.26 -12.75 2.27
N GLN A 133 25.13 -13.24 2.79
CA GLN A 133 23.83 -13.10 2.13
C GLN A 133 23.36 -11.63 2.13
N VAL A 134 23.62 -10.87 3.20
CA VAL A 134 23.36 -9.43 3.25
C VAL A 134 24.19 -8.69 2.19
N ALA A 135 25.49 -8.98 2.08
CA ALA A 135 26.35 -8.37 1.08
C ALA A 135 25.86 -8.66 -0.36
N LYS A 136 25.46 -9.91 -0.64
CA LYS A 136 24.88 -10.29 -1.95
C LYS A 136 23.56 -9.59 -2.23
N MET A 137 22.75 -9.36 -1.18
CA MET A 137 21.52 -8.58 -1.29
C MET A 137 21.81 -7.10 -1.59
N ASP A 138 22.80 -6.51 -0.92
CA ASP A 138 23.16 -5.09 -1.10
C ASP A 138 23.75 -4.81 -2.48
N ASP A 139 24.61 -5.70 -3.00
CA ASP A 139 25.12 -5.61 -4.37
C ASP A 139 23.98 -5.58 -5.40
N PHE A 140 23.00 -6.48 -5.23
CA PHE A 140 21.85 -6.54 -6.12
C PHE A 140 20.92 -5.32 -5.98
N LEU A 141 20.74 -4.78 -4.78
CA LEU A 141 19.93 -3.57 -4.55
C LEU A 141 20.63 -2.31 -5.09
N SER A 142 21.94 -2.18 -4.94
CA SER A 142 22.72 -1.04 -5.44
C SER A 142 22.73 -0.98 -6.98
N THR A 143 22.76 -2.14 -7.63
CA THR A 143 22.62 -2.27 -9.08
C THR A 143 21.26 -1.77 -9.58
N ARG A 144 20.23 -1.77 -8.72
CA ARG A 144 18.90 -1.24 -9.08
C ARG A 144 18.79 0.26 -8.96
N ILE A 145 19.30 0.85 -7.87
CA ILE A 145 19.24 2.30 -7.68
C ILE A 145 19.88 3.00 -8.89
N ARG A 146 21.04 2.52 -9.33
CA ARG A 146 21.75 3.05 -10.50
C ARG A 146 21.01 2.94 -11.83
N ARG A 147 20.02 2.04 -11.96
CA ARG A 147 19.27 1.83 -13.21
C ARG A 147 18.02 2.70 -13.33
N ASP A 148 17.48 3.16 -12.21
CA ASP A 148 16.26 3.97 -12.18
C ASP A 148 16.58 5.48 -12.22
N ASP A 149 17.86 5.86 -12.33
CA ASP A 149 18.38 7.24 -12.42
C ASP A 149 18.65 7.72 -13.87
N PHE A 150 18.15 7.02 -14.90
CA PHE A 150 18.27 7.39 -16.32
C PHE A 150 16.95 7.30 -17.09
#